data_AF-A0A1P8MSN3-F1
#
_entry.id   AF-A0A1P8MSN3-F1
#
_cell.length_a   1.000
_cell.length_b   1.000
_cell.length_c   1.000
_cell.angle_alpha   90.00
_cell.angle_beta   90.00
_cell.angle_gamma   90.00
#
_symmetry.space_group_name_H-M   'P 1'
#
loop_
_entity.id
_entity.type
_entity.pdbx_description
1 polymer ?
#
loop_
_entity_poly.entity_id
_entity_poly.type
_entity_poly.pdbx_seq_one_letter_code
_entity_poly.pdbx_strand_id
1 'polypeptide(L)' 'MTELMRLLALYYACEVSAETQFPSPSEWARCMGHYHAVKAHFAGDLTGPQAQIEGYRAWKTWEDDNGVLVAHLRERATR' A
#
# COMPACT_ATOMS: atom_id res chain seq x y z
N MET A 1 12.64 1.97 11.27
CA MET A 1 11.41 1.99 10.47
C MET A 1 10.92 0.56 10.36
N THR A 2 9.64 0.27 10.65
CA THR A 2 9.10 -1.09 10.58
C THR A 2 8.94 -1.54 9.13
N GLU A 3 8.85 -2.85 8.90
CA GLU A 3 8.61 -3.42 7.56
C GLU A 3 7.33 -2.87 6.94
N LEU A 4 6.24 -2.80 7.71
CA LEU A 4 4.98 -2.21 7.27
C LEU A 4 5.16 -0.76 6.77
N MET A 5 5.86 0.09 7.53
CA MET A 5 6.06 1.48 7.12
C MET A 5 6.87 1.59 5.82
N ARG A 6 7.81 0.68 5.58
CA ARG A 6 8.55 0.62 4.31
C ARG A 6 7.63 0.23 3.15
N LEU A 7 6.79 -0.78 3.34
CA LEU A 7 5.82 -1.23 2.32
C LEU A 7 4.82 -0.13 1.98
N LEU A 8 4.27 0.53 3.00
CA LEU A 8 3.34 1.64 2.83
C LEU A 8 3.98 2.83 2.11
N ALA A 9 5.21 3.21 2.47
CA ALA A 9 5.91 4.29 1.79
C ALA A 9 6.11 3.99 0.29
N LEU A 10 6.48 2.75 -0.06
CA LEU A 10 6.64 2.33 -1.45
C LEU A 10 5.30 2.29 -2.19
N TYR A 11 4.23 1.80 -1.54
CA TYR A 11 2.89 1.78 -2.12
C TYR A 11 2.35 3.19 -2.37
N TYR A 12 2.44 4.10 -1.40
CA TYR A 12 1.94 5.46 -1.57
C TYR A 12 2.77 6.28 -2.56
N ALA A 13 4.07 6.00 -2.70
CA ALA A 13 4.88 6.56 -3.79
C ALA A 13 4.36 6.14 -5.17
N CYS A 14 3.98 4.87 -5.32
CA CYS A 14 3.32 4.39 -6.53
C CYS A 14 1.96 5.05 -6.78
N GLU A 15 1.13 5.18 -5.74
CA GLU A 15 -0.20 5.82 -5.82
C GLU A 15 -0.07 7.27 -6.32
N VAL A 16 0.77 8.07 -5.64
CA VAL A 16 1.04 9.47 -5.99
C VAL A 16 1.65 9.61 -7.39
N SER A 17 2.61 8.74 -7.75
CA SER A 17 3.22 8.80 -9.08
C SER A 17 2.20 8.52 -10.18
N ALA A 18 1.24 7.62 -9.95
CA ALA A 18 0.20 7.28 -10.92
C ALA A 18 -0.81 8.42 -11.17
N GLU A 19 -0.91 9.39 -10.25
CA GLU A 19 -1.76 10.58 -10.44
C GLU A 19 -1.18 11.55 -11.47
N THR A 20 0.14 11.51 -11.71
CA THR A 20 0.84 12.47 -12.57
C THR A 20 1.36 11.85 -13.86
N GLN A 21 1.66 10.55 -13.85
CA GLN A 21 2.21 9.84 -15.00
C GLN A 21 1.66 8.41 -15.07
N PHE A 22 1.34 7.96 -16.30
CA PHE A 22 1.04 6.55 -16.53
C PHE A 22 2.31 5.71 -16.33
N PRO A 23 2.30 4.74 -15.39
CA PRO A 23 3.46 3.88 -15.17
C PRO A 23 3.68 2.96 -16.37
N SER A 24 4.94 2.69 -16.69
CA SER A 24 5.30 1.60 -17.60
C SER A 24 4.81 0.26 -17.05
N PRO A 25 4.67 -0.78 -17.89
CA PRO A 25 4.28 -2.11 -17.43
C PRO A 25 5.18 -2.65 -16.28
N SER A 26 6.48 -2.33 -16.32
CA SER A 26 7.43 -2.74 -15.29
C SER A 26 7.23 -2.02 -13.95
N GLU A 27 6.83 -0.75 -13.99
CA GLU A 27 6.53 0.05 -12.80
C GLU A 27 5.19 -0.39 -12.21
N TRP A 28 4.19 -0.60 -13.06
CA TRP A 28 2.91 -1.17 -12.66
C TRP A 28 3.08 -2.50 -11.93
N ALA A 29 3.86 -3.44 -12.47
CA ALA A 29 4.12 -4.73 -11.82
C ALA A 29 4.77 -4.57 -10.44
N ARG A 30 5.73 -3.64 -10.30
CA ARG A 30 6.37 -3.33 -9.00
C ARG A 30 5.37 -2.74 -8.01
N CYS A 31 4.57 -1.76 -8.44
CA CYS A 31 3.54 -1.13 -7.61
C CYS A 31 2.48 -2.13 -7.14
N MET A 32 2.04 -3.02 -8.03
CA MET A 32 1.15 -4.12 -7.66
C MET A 32 1.80 -5.08 -6.65
N GLY A 33 3.11 -5.32 -6.77
CA GLY A 33 3.87 -6.08 -5.76
C GLY A 33 3.78 -5.46 -4.36
N HIS A 34 3.98 -4.14 -4.24
CA HIS A 34 3.82 -3.43 -2.97
C HIS A 34 2.38 -3.49 -2.45
N TYR A 35 1.39 -3.26 -3.32
CA TYR A 35 -0.03 -3.38 -2.97
C TYR A 35 -0.39 -4.77 -2.42
N HIS A 36 0.09 -5.84 -3.06
CA HIS A 36 -0.13 -7.20 -2.59
C HIS A 36 0.58 -7.50 -1.27
N ALA A 37 1.81 -6.99 -1.08
CA ALA A 37 2.55 -7.14 0.17
C ALA A 37 1.87 -6.44 1.34
N VAL A 38 1.32 -5.23 1.14
CA VAL A 38 0.57 -4.53 2.18
C VAL A 38 -0.68 -5.33 2.57
N LYS A 39 -1.48 -5.78 1.60
CA LYS A 39 -2.65 -6.63 1.90
C LYS A 39 -2.25 -7.91 2.64
N ALA A 40 -1.16 -8.57 2.25
CA ALA A 40 -0.68 -9.77 2.92
C ALA A 40 -0.29 -9.50 4.38
N HIS A 41 0.33 -8.36 4.68
CA HIS A 41 0.64 -7.97 6.05
C HIS A 41 -0.63 -7.85 6.92
N PHE A 42 -1.67 -7.21 6.39
CA PHE A 42 -2.94 -7.02 7.11
C PHE A 42 -3.84 -8.26 7.12
N ALA A 43 -3.58 -9.26 6.27
CA ALA A 43 -4.34 -10.50 6.24
C ALA A 43 -4.05 -11.43 7.44
N GLY A 44 -2.93 -11.22 8.14
CA GLY A 44 -2.50 -12.10 9.24
C GLY A 44 -2.27 -13.53 8.76
N ASP A 45 -2.87 -14.50 9.45
CA ASP A 45 -2.73 -15.94 9.14
C ASP A 45 -3.66 -16.42 8.02
N LEU A 46 -4.48 -15.54 7.44
CA LEU A 46 -5.39 -15.91 6.34
C LEU A 46 -4.59 -16.29 5.08
N THR A 47 -5.09 -17.30 4.37
CA THR A 47 -4.48 -17.78 3.12
C THR A 47 -5.50 -17.85 1.98
N GLY A 48 -5.01 -18.00 0.75
CA GLY A 48 -5.85 -18.09 -0.44
C GLY A 48 -6.53 -16.76 -0.83
N PRO A 49 -7.54 -16.80 -1.72
CA PRO A 49 -8.20 -15.60 -2.24
C PRO A 49 -8.81 -14.70 -1.16
N GLN A 50 -9.31 -15.29 -0.07
CA GLN A 50 -9.91 -14.56 1.04
C GLN A 50 -8.90 -13.63 1.73
N ALA A 51 -7.63 -14.05 1.84
CA ALA A 51 -6.57 -13.22 2.42
C ALA A 51 -6.40 -11.88 1.69
N GLN A 52 -6.62 -11.85 0.36
CA GLN A 52 -6.52 -10.61 -0.41
C GLN A 52 -7.66 -9.63 -0.09
N ILE A 53 -8.88 -10.16 0.11
CA ILE A 53 -10.07 -9.34 0.37
C ILE A 53 -10.03 -8.82 1.80
N GLU A 54 -9.80 -9.71 2.77
CA GLU A 54 -9.78 -9.33 4.19
C GLU A 54 -8.57 -8.48 4.52
N GLY A 55 -7.39 -8.78 3.96
CA GLY A 55 -6.20 -7.93 4.11
C GLY A 55 -6.39 -6.53 3.55
N TYR A 56 -7.10 -6.38 2.42
CA TYR A 56 -7.48 -5.07 1.90
C TYR A 56 -8.42 -4.34 2.87
N ARG A 57 -9.48 -5.00 3.35
CA ARG A 57 -10.45 -4.38 4.28
C ARG A 57 -9.77 -3.92 5.57
N ALA A 58 -8.99 -4.80 6.20
CA ALA A 58 -8.27 -4.49 7.43
C ALA A 58 -7.27 -3.34 7.23
N TRP A 59 -6.57 -3.31 6.09
CA TRP A 59 -5.71 -2.18 5.75
C TRP A 59 -6.50 -0.87 5.58
N LYS A 60 -7.63 -0.88 4.86
CA LYS A 60 -8.45 0.33 4.70
C LYS A 60 -8.98 0.85 6.05
N THR A 61 -9.45 -0.04 6.93
CA THR A 61 -9.82 0.33 8.30
C THR A 61 -8.63 0.95 9.05
N TRP A 62 -7.45 0.34 8.95
CA TRP A 62 -6.24 0.90 9.56
C TRP A 62 -5.90 2.29 9.00
N GLU A 63 -6.06 2.52 7.69
CA GLU A 63 -5.83 3.85 7.10
C GLU A 63 -6.78 4.91 7.66
N ASP A 64 -8.06 4.56 7.81
CA ASP A 64 -9.07 5.46 8.37
C ASP A 64 -8.72 5.82 9.83
N ASP A 65 -8.31 4.83 10.62
CA ASP A 65 -7.87 5.02 12.01
C ASP A 65 -6.55 5.81 12.13
N ASN A 66 -5.73 5.82 11.08
CA ASN A 66 -4.39 6.42 11.05
C ASN A 66 -4.27 7.54 10.01
N GLY A 67 -5.37 8.26 9.71
CA GLY A 67 -5.43 9.22 8.61
C GLY A 67 -4.32 10.29 8.61
N VAL A 68 -3.89 10.76 9.78
CA VAL A 68 -2.78 11.74 9.89
C VAL A 68 -1.46 11.14 9.41
N LEU A 69 -1.15 9.90 9.80
CA LEU A 69 0.06 9.21 9.35
C LEU A 69 0.01 8.93 7.86
N VAL A 70 -1.13 8.46 7.35
CA VAL A 70 -1.34 8.20 5.91
C VAL A 70 -1.13 9.48 5.10
N ALA A 71 -1.71 10.60 5.54
CA ALA A 71 -1.50 11.90 4.90
C ALA A 71 -0.01 12.30 4.88
N HIS A 72 0.71 12.11 5.98
CA HIS A 72 2.14 12.38 6.04
C HIS A 72 2.96 11.48 5.10
N LEU A 73 2.61 10.20 4.99
CA LEU A 73 3.28 9.26 4.07
C LEU A 73 3.04 9.67 2.61
N ARG A 74 1.80 10.02 2.24
CA ARG A 74 1.46 10.53 0.91
C ARG A 74 2.16 11.86 0.60
N GLU A 75 2.24 12.79 1.55
CA GLU A 75 2.97 14.05 1.35
C GLU A 75 4.45 13.78 1.07
N ARG A 76 5.08 12.88 1.82
CA ARG A 76 6.49 12.51 1.60
C ARG A 76 6.74 11.77 0.30
N ALA A 77 5.74 11.10 -0.24
CA ALA A 77 5.81 10.44 -1.54
C ALA A 77 5.88 11.43 -2.73
N THR A 78 5.57 12.72 -2.52
CA THR A 78 5.64 13.77 -3.56
C THR A 78 6.99 14.49 -3.66
N ARG A 79 7.90 14.28 -2.70
CA ARG A 79 9.17 15.03 -2.56
C ARG A 79 10.39 14.12 -2.75
#